data_AF-A0A8J6N528-F1
#
_entry.id   AF-A0A8J6N528-F1
#
_cell.length_a   1.000
_cell.length_b   1.000
_cell.length_c   1.000
_cell.angle_alpha   90.00
_cell.angle_beta   90.00
_cell.angle_gamma   90.00
#
_symmetry.space_group_name_H-M   'P 1'
#
loop_
_entity.id
_entity.type
_entity.pdbx_description
1 polymer ?
#
loop_
_entity_poly.entity_id
_entity_poly.type
_entity_poly.pdbx_seq_one_letter_code
_entity_poly.pdbx_strand_id
1 'polypeptide(L)'
;MSKNTNINIRTTEDVKKNAGIILTGLGLNMSSAVNLFLKQVINYRGIPFDLRLPNKETLHAMDDIENRRNLESADTVEEMFKKIDV
;
A
#
# COMPACT_ATOMS: atom_id res chain seq x y z
N MET A 1 8.35 29.92 -13.54
CA MET A 1 7.69 28.92 -14.39
C MET A 1 8.19 27.54 -13.99
N SER A 2 7.31 26.57 -13.70
CA SER A 2 7.74 25.19 -13.45
C SER A 2 8.19 24.57 -14.76
N LYS A 3 9.41 24.04 -14.80
CA LYS A 3 9.94 23.35 -15.98
C LYS A 3 9.30 21.97 -16.07
N ASN A 4 8.35 21.79 -16.98
CA ASN A 4 7.73 20.48 -17.19
C ASN A 4 8.73 19.56 -17.89
N THR A 5 8.82 18.32 -17.40
CA THR A 5 9.69 17.27 -17.96
C THR A 5 8.82 16.05 -18.27
N ASN A 6 9.06 15.42 -19.42
CA ASN A 6 8.31 14.24 -19.84
C ASN A 6 8.97 12.97 -19.29
N ILE A 7 8.15 12.00 -18.89
CA ILE A 7 8.56 10.67 -18.46
C ILE A 7 7.98 9.65 -19.43
N ASN A 8 8.82 8.77 -19.97
CA ASN A 8 8.38 7.64 -20.80
C ASN A 8 8.52 6.34 -20.01
N ILE A 9 7.44 5.55 -19.93
CA ILE A 9 7.37 4.33 -19.12
C ILE A 9 6.95 3.17 -20.03
N ARG A 10 7.74 2.09 -20.04
CA ARG A 10 7.40 0.85 -20.72
C ARG A 10 6.62 -0.06 -19.77
N THR A 11 5.51 -0.62 -20.24
CA THR A 11 4.69 -1.59 -19.51
C THR A 11 3.96 -2.50 -20.49
N THR A 12 3.27 -3.51 -20.00
CA THR A 12 2.42 -4.39 -20.83
C THR A 12 1.03 -3.79 -21.03
N GLU A 13 0.36 -4.20 -22.11
CA GLU A 13 -0.99 -3.72 -22.43
C GLU A 13 -1.99 -4.06 -21.31
N ASP A 14 -1.93 -5.28 -20.78
CA ASP A 14 -2.82 -5.75 -19.71
C ASP A 14 -2.66 -4.89 -18.44
N VAL A 15 -1.42 -4.60 -18.03
CA VAL A 15 -1.14 -3.77 -16.85
C VAL A 15 -1.68 -2.36 -17.06
N LYS A 16 -1.43 -1.76 -18.24
CA LYS A 16 -1.93 -0.42 -18.57
C LYS A 16 -3.46 -0.36 -18.53
N LYS A 17 -4.13 -1.36 -19.10
CA LYS A 17 -5.59 -1.44 -19.17
C LYS A 17 -6.20 -1.60 -17.77
N ASN A 18 -5.70 -2.55 -17.00
CA ASN A 18 -6.21 -2.83 -15.65
C ASN A 18 -5.99 -1.64 -14.71
N ALA A 19 -4.80 -1.04 -14.72
CA ALA A 19 -4.53 0.17 -13.94
C ALA A 19 -5.43 1.33 -14.38
N GLY A 20 -5.66 1.51 -15.69
CA GLY A 20 -6.54 2.57 -16.21
C GLY A 20 -7.97 2.47 -15.70
N ILE A 21 -8.55 1.27 -15.64
CA ILE A 21 -9.91 1.03 -15.12
C ILE A 21 -9.98 1.43 -13.64
N ILE A 22 -9.03 0.95 -12.83
CA ILE A 22 -8.99 1.22 -11.39
C ILE A 22 -8.83 2.73 -11.14
N LEU A 23 -7.86 3.37 -11.79
CA LEU A 23 -7.58 4.80 -11.62
C LEU A 23 -8.77 5.66 -12.05
N THR A 24 -9.47 5.28 -13.11
CA THR A 24 -10.69 5.99 -13.55
C THR A 24 -11.79 5.90 -12.50
N GLY A 25 -11.96 4.73 -11.86
CA GLY A 25 -12.87 4.58 -10.72
C GLY A 25 -12.52 5.47 -9.53
N LEU A 26 -11.24 5.84 -9.38
CA LEU A 26 -10.74 6.77 -8.37
C LEU A 26 -10.74 8.25 -8.85
N GLY A 27 -11.24 8.54 -10.05
CA GLY A 27 -11.23 9.90 -10.62
C GLY A 27 -9.86 10.39 -11.07
N LEU A 28 -8.91 9.47 -11.31
CA LEU A 28 -7.54 9.77 -11.70
C LEU A 28 -7.24 9.30 -13.12
N ASN A 29 -6.45 10.10 -13.84
CA ASN A 29 -5.80 9.63 -15.07
C ASN A 29 -4.39 9.09 -14.77
N MET A 30 -3.78 8.42 -15.74
CA MET A 30 -2.48 7.78 -15.58
C MET A 30 -1.37 8.76 -15.18
N SER A 31 -1.34 9.95 -15.79
CA SER A 31 -0.33 10.98 -15.49
C SER A 31 -0.47 11.52 -14.06
N SER A 32 -1.71 11.76 -13.61
CA SER A 32 -1.99 12.19 -12.23
C SER A 32 -1.57 11.14 -11.22
N ALA A 33 -1.82 9.86 -11.50
CA ALA A 33 -1.42 8.75 -10.63
C ALA A 33 0.12 8.63 -10.51
N VAL A 34 0.84 8.72 -11.64
CA VAL A 34 2.31 8.71 -11.65
C VAL A 34 2.87 9.91 -10.88
N ASN A 35 2.31 11.10 -11.07
CA ASN A 35 2.73 12.28 -10.33
C ASN A 35 2.45 12.16 -8.82
N LEU A 36 1.33 11.55 -8.44
CA LEU A 36 1.00 11.28 -7.04
C LEU A 36 2.01 10.33 -6.42
N PHE A 37 2.34 9.23 -7.12
CA PHE A 37 3.37 8.29 -6.68
C PHE A 37 4.73 8.99 -6.45
N LEU A 38 5.18 9.80 -7.41
CA LEU A 38 6.46 10.53 -7.28
C LEU A 38 6.46 11.51 -6.11
N LYS A 39 5.37 12.26 -5.90
CA LYS A 39 5.22 13.12 -4.72
C LYS A 39 5.31 12.32 -3.43
N GLN A 40 4.74 11.11 -3.44
CA GLN A 40 4.74 10.28 -2.26
C GLN A 40 6.11 9.68 -1.96
N VAL A 41 6.88 9.33 -3.00
CA VAL A 41 8.30 8.96 -2.85
C VAL A 41 9.11 10.08 -2.20
N ILE A 42 8.88 11.32 -2.62
CA ILE A 42 9.56 12.51 -2.04
C ILE A 42 9.18 12.67 -0.56
N ASN A 43 7.90 12.56 -0.23
CA ASN A 43 7.40 12.77 1.12
C ASN A 43 7.88 11.68 2.10
N TYR A 44 7.86 10.42 1.68
CA TYR A 44 8.34 9.29 2.50
C TYR A 44 9.88 9.16 2.53
N ARG A 45 10.60 9.90 1.68
CA ARG A 45 12.04 9.69 1.43
C ARG A 45 12.38 8.22 1.14
N GLY A 46 11.50 7.56 0.40
CA GLY A 46 11.53 6.11 0.18
C GLY A 46 10.35 5.66 -0.67
N ILE A 47 10.24 4.37 -0.94
CA ILE A 47 9.08 3.85 -1.68
C ILE A 47 7.85 3.85 -0.76
N PRO A 48 6.71 4.43 -1.19
CA PRO A 48 5.54 4.66 -0.35
C PRO A 48 4.63 3.43 -0.22
N PHE A 49 5.24 2.25 -0.20
CA PHE A 49 4.62 0.96 0.08
C PHE A 49 5.71 0.02 0.58
N ASP A 50 5.34 -0.97 1.37
CA ASP A 50 6.31 -1.85 2.01
C ASP A 50 6.98 -2.74 0.95
N LEU A 51 8.31 -2.63 0.82
CA LEU A 51 9.12 -3.42 -0.12
C LEU A 51 9.67 -4.70 0.51
N ARG A 52 8.89 -5.32 1.39
CA ARG A 52 9.31 -6.52 2.10
C ARG A 52 8.56 -7.71 1.54
N LEU A 53 9.30 -8.75 1.19
CA LEU A 53 8.72 -10.07 1.23
C LEU A 53 8.36 -10.33 2.70
N PRO A 54 7.09 -10.64 3.02
CA PRO A 54 6.72 -10.89 4.40
C PRO A 54 7.63 -12.01 4.92
N ASN A 55 8.23 -11.79 6.08
CA ASN A 55 9.05 -12.84 6.69
C ASN A 55 8.14 -13.98 7.17
N LYS A 56 8.72 -15.12 7.56
CA LYS A 56 7.92 -16.30 7.99
C LYS A 56 6.93 -15.96 9.12
N GLU A 57 7.31 -15.08 10.03
CA GLU A 57 6.47 -14.66 11.15
C GLU A 57 5.30 -13.79 10.69
N THR A 58 5.53 -12.83 9.79
CA THR A 58 4.46 -12.02 9.18
C THR A 58 3.52 -12.88 8.35
N LEU A 59 4.04 -13.85 7.58
CA LEU A 59 3.20 -14.80 6.84
C LEU A 59 2.32 -15.63 7.78
N HIS A 60 2.88 -16.12 8.89
CA HIS A 60 2.13 -16.89 9.88
C HIS A 60 1.04 -16.03 10.55
N ALA A 61 1.35 -14.78 10.91
CA ALA A 61 0.37 -13.86 11.48
C ALA A 61 -0.77 -13.54 10.49
N MET A 62 -0.46 -13.38 9.20
CA MET A 62 -1.48 -13.19 8.16
C MET A 62 -2.38 -14.43 8.01
N ASP A 63 -1.79 -15.63 8.04
CA ASP A 63 -2.51 -16.91 7.98
C ASP A 63 -3.40 -17.14 9.22
N ASP A 64 -2.90 -16.79 10.41
CA ASP A 64 -3.67 -16.84 11.66
C ASP A 64 -4.91 -15.92 11.59
N ILE A 65 -4.78 -14.72 11.02
CA ILE A 65 -5.91 -13.81 10.79
C ILE A 65 -6.91 -14.41 9.79
N GLU A 66 -6.44 -14.89 8.64
CA GLU A 66 -7.29 -15.42 7.58
C GLU A 66 -8.07 -16.67 8.04
N ASN A 67 -7.43 -17.54 8.81
CA ASN A 67 -8.01 -18.77 9.35
C ASN A 67 -8.63 -18.60 10.74
N ARG A 68 -8.64 -17.38 11.31
CA ARG A 68 -9.17 -17.06 12.65
C ARG A 68 -8.57 -17.91 13.78
N ARG A 69 -7.26 -18.10 13.75
CA ARG A 69 -6.49 -18.82 14.78
C ARG A 69 -5.64 -17.84 15.56
N ASN A 70 -5.37 -18.14 16.83
CA ASN A 70 -4.50 -17.34 17.70
C ASN A 70 -4.86 -15.84 17.75
N LEU A 71 -6.15 -15.50 17.59
CA LEU A 71 -6.66 -14.14 17.69
C LEU A 71 -7.19 -13.88 19.09
N GLU A 72 -6.79 -12.77 19.69
CA GLU A 72 -7.37 -12.27 20.93
C GLU A 72 -8.22 -11.03 20.64
N SER A 73 -9.42 -10.97 21.22
CA SER A 73 -10.27 -9.78 21.20
C SER A 73 -10.09 -9.00 22.50
N ALA A 74 -10.26 -7.69 22.44
CA ALA A 74 -10.38 -6.82 23.61
C ALA A 74 -11.59 -5.92 23.39
N ASP A 75 -12.42 -5.77 24.43
CA ASP A 75 -13.66 -5.00 24.34
C ASP A 75 -13.40 -3.50 24.56
N THR A 76 -12.30 -3.17 25.25
CA THR A 76 -11.88 -1.80 25.51
C THR A 76 -10.41 -1.59 25.16
N VAL A 77 -10.06 -0.32 24.92
CA VAL A 77 -8.68 0.11 24.67
C VAL A 77 -7.79 -0.20 25.89
N GLU A 78 -8.30 -0.02 27.11
CA GLU A 78 -7.59 -0.35 28.35
C GLU A 78 -7.29 -1.85 28.46
N GLU A 79 -8.25 -2.71 28.10
CA GLU A 79 -8.04 -4.16 28.07
C GLU A 79 -7.02 -4.55 27.01
N MET A 80 -7.04 -3.91 25.84
CA MET A 80 -6.06 -4.13 24.78
C MET A 80 -4.64 -3.83 25.29
N PHE A 81 -4.40 -2.65 25.86
CA PHE A 81 -3.09 -2.24 26.40
C PHE A 81 -2.56 -3.23 27.45
N LYS A 82 -3.45 -3.68 28.36
CA LYS A 82 -3.10 -4.70 29.35
C LYS A 82 -2.68 -6.04 28.73
N LYS A 83 -3.27 -6.44 27.61
CA LYS A 83 -2.94 -7.71 26.92
C LYS A 83 -1.64 -7.65 26.12
N ILE A 84 -1.31 -6.49 25.55
CA ILE A 84 -0.08 -6.32 24.76
C ILE A 84 1.13 -5.87 25.58
N ASP A 85 0.98 -5.73 26.90
CA ASP A 85 2.03 -5.28 27.83
C ASP A 85 2.66 -3.93 27.42
N VAL A 86 1.81 -3.00 26.93
CA VAL A 86 2.16 -1.62 26.55
C VAL A 86 1.31 -0.62 27.34
#